data_AF-A0A0N0EBJ5-F1
#
_entry.id   AF-A0A0N0EBJ5-F1
#
_cell.length_a   1.000
_cell.length_b   1.000
_cell.length_c   1.000
_cell.angle_alpha   90.00
_cell.angle_beta   90.00
_cell.angle_gamma   90.00
#
_symmetry.space_group_name_H-M   'P 1'
#
loop_
_entity.id
_entity.type
_entity.pdbx_description
1 polymer ?
#
loop_
_entity_poly.entity_id
_entity_poly.type
_entity_poly.pdbx_seq_one_letter_code
_entity_poly.pdbx_strand_id
1 'polypeptide(L)'
;MKRPILITFLSLSLVGCASTKEPILTKSTEEASWAYEFVRVQETSFQLTQKEAEDSVKGDLIGKVQRNIVDMDTAEELIEKHLDSNSLPPGTALYKHTKNNNFILYEWKDKYYIAEKKD
;
A
#
# COMPACT_ATOMS: atom_id res chain seq x y z
N MET A 1 67.21 23.93 21.77
CA MET A 1 67.06 24.32 20.34
C MET A 1 67.90 23.38 19.48
N LYS A 2 67.41 23.09 18.26
CA LYS A 2 68.01 22.33 17.14
C LYS A 2 67.59 20.85 17.02
N ARG A 3 66.53 20.62 16.22
CA ARG A 3 66.39 19.46 15.31
C ARG A 3 67.23 19.75 14.03
N PRO A 4 67.69 18.72 13.29
CA PRO A 4 66.99 18.28 12.05
C PRO A 4 66.93 16.72 11.94
N ILE A 5 65.84 16.07 11.46
CA ILE A 5 65.41 15.81 10.05
C ILE A 5 66.47 14.94 9.32
N LEU A 6 66.28 13.74 8.73
CA LEU A 6 65.22 13.03 7.98
C LEU A 6 65.77 11.58 7.72
N ILE A 7 64.99 10.49 7.55
CA ILE A 7 64.69 9.80 6.26
C ILE A 7 64.05 8.44 6.63
N THR A 8 62.74 8.28 6.41
CA THR A 8 62.13 7.48 5.31
C THR A 8 62.20 5.98 5.51
N PHE A 9 61.06 5.36 5.85
CA PHE A 9 60.73 4.04 5.32
C PHE A 9 59.29 4.04 4.79
N LEU A 10 59.24 4.02 3.47
CA LEU A 10 58.10 3.90 2.59
C LEU A 10 57.63 2.44 2.62
N SER A 11 56.49 2.15 3.26
CA SER A 11 55.84 0.85 3.17
C SER A 11 54.51 0.98 2.42
N LEU A 12 54.62 0.76 1.12
CA LEU A 12 53.68 0.15 0.18
C LEU A 12 52.18 0.28 0.50
N SER A 13 51.55 1.16 -0.26
CA SER A 13 50.12 1.13 -0.59
C SER A 13 49.74 -0.18 -1.31
N LEU A 14 48.92 -1.01 -0.69
CA LEU A 14 48.04 -1.94 -1.41
C LEU A 14 46.65 -1.28 -1.51
N VAL A 15 46.39 -0.62 -2.63
CA VAL A 15 45.03 -0.31 -3.06
C VAL A 15 44.75 -1.16 -4.29
N GLY A 16 44.26 -2.36 -4.06
CA GLY A 16 43.62 -3.17 -5.08
C GLY A 16 42.14 -2.82 -5.16
N CYS A 17 41.78 -1.78 -5.92
CA CYS A 17 40.41 -1.60 -6.37
C CYS A 17 40.26 -2.28 -7.73
N ALA A 18 39.98 -3.58 -7.72
CA ALA A 18 39.39 -4.22 -8.88
C ALA A 18 38.00 -3.59 -9.08
N SER A 19 37.86 -2.72 -10.07
CA SER A 19 36.58 -2.16 -10.49
C SER A 19 35.79 -3.24 -11.23
N THR A 20 35.27 -4.22 -10.51
CA THR A 20 34.10 -4.98 -10.98
C THR A 20 32.92 -4.03 -10.91
N LYS A 21 32.50 -3.51 -12.07
CA LYS A 21 31.15 -2.95 -12.22
C LYS A 21 30.19 -4.07 -11.84
N GLU A 22 29.63 -3.99 -10.65
CA GLU A 22 28.50 -4.84 -10.28
C GLU A 22 27.41 -4.62 -11.32
N PRO A 23 26.82 -5.69 -11.88
CA PRO A 23 25.65 -5.52 -12.73
C PRO A 23 24.61 -4.81 -11.88
N ILE A 24 24.10 -3.69 -12.40
CA ILE A 24 22.93 -3.03 -11.83
C ILE A 24 21.82 -4.09 -11.91
N LEU A 25 21.59 -4.78 -10.80
CA LEU A 25 20.37 -5.52 -10.57
C LEU A 25 19.28 -4.47 -10.64
N THR A 26 18.69 -4.30 -11.81
CA THR A 26 17.31 -3.83 -11.91
C THR A 26 16.52 -4.87 -11.15
N LYS A 27 16.40 -4.65 -9.84
CA LYS A 27 15.38 -5.27 -9.01
C LYS A 27 14.10 -4.86 -9.70
N SER A 28 13.58 -5.75 -10.54
CA SER A 28 12.20 -5.70 -11.00
C SER A 28 11.42 -5.52 -9.72
N THR A 29 10.95 -4.30 -9.48
CA THR A 29 10.05 -4.01 -8.38
C THR A 29 8.86 -4.88 -8.65
N GLU A 30 8.83 -5.99 -7.90
CA GLU A 30 7.64 -6.78 -7.66
C GLU A 30 6.51 -5.78 -7.48
N GLU A 31 5.52 -5.84 -8.38
CA GLU A 31 4.28 -5.09 -8.25
C GLU A 31 3.87 -5.14 -6.79
N ALA A 32 3.59 -4.00 -6.16
CA ALA A 32 3.20 -3.99 -4.76
C ALA A 32 1.81 -4.65 -4.66
N SER A 33 1.82 -5.98 -4.54
CA SER A 33 0.62 -6.77 -4.46
C SER A 33 0.08 -6.59 -3.04
N TRP A 34 -0.94 -5.76 -2.89
CA TRP A 34 -1.69 -5.72 -1.64
C TRP A 34 -2.11 -7.14 -1.26
N ALA A 35 -1.88 -7.52 0.00
CA ALA A 35 -2.18 -8.86 0.46
C ALA A 35 -3.69 -9.21 0.41
N TYR A 36 -4.57 -8.21 0.26
CA TYR A 36 -6.01 -8.37 0.13
C TYR A 36 -6.68 -7.17 -0.60
N GLU A 37 -7.88 -7.42 -1.11
CA GLU A 37 -8.78 -6.40 -1.66
C GLU A 37 -9.44 -5.60 -0.53
N PHE A 38 -9.46 -4.27 -0.61
CA PHE A 38 -9.94 -3.42 0.47
C PHE A 38 -10.60 -2.11 0.01
N VAL A 39 -11.27 -1.47 0.96
CA VAL A 39 -11.73 -0.09 0.90
C VAL A 39 -11.45 0.63 2.23
N ARG A 40 -10.99 1.88 2.16
CA ARG A 40 -10.77 2.72 3.34
C ARG A 40 -12.02 3.53 3.67
N VAL A 41 -12.46 3.46 4.92
CA VAL A 41 -13.48 4.36 5.46
C VAL A 41 -12.86 5.08 6.65
N GLN A 42 -12.70 6.40 6.52
CA GLN A 42 -11.91 7.23 7.43
C GLN A 42 -10.49 6.66 7.57
N GLU A 43 -10.05 6.37 8.78
CA GLU A 43 -8.73 5.80 9.09
C GLU A 43 -8.74 4.26 9.17
N THR A 44 -9.88 3.63 8.83
CA THR A 44 -10.06 2.18 8.94
C THR A 44 -10.05 1.51 7.57
N SER A 45 -9.30 0.41 7.44
CA SER A 45 -9.38 -0.48 6.28
C SER A 45 -10.43 -1.56 6.47
N PHE A 46 -11.23 -1.80 5.44
CA PHE A 46 -12.18 -2.90 5.39
C PHE A 46 -11.77 -3.84 4.25
N GLN A 47 -11.53 -5.11 4.55
CA GLN A 47 -11.29 -6.14 3.55
C GLN A 47 -12.60 -6.43 2.81
N LEU A 48 -12.57 -6.37 1.49
CA LEU A 48 -13.70 -6.79 0.66
C LEU A 48 -13.81 -8.31 0.71
N THR A 49 -15.02 -8.81 0.97
CA THR A 49 -15.31 -10.24 0.94
C THR A 49 -16.32 -10.54 -0.15
N GLN A 50 -16.30 -11.74 -0.69
CA GLN A 50 -17.30 -12.17 -1.70
C GLN A 50 -18.63 -12.63 -1.07
N LYS A 51 -18.84 -12.35 0.22
CA LYS A 51 -20.03 -12.77 0.94
C LYS A 51 -21.18 -11.80 0.70
N GLU A 52 -22.21 -12.28 0.01
CA GLU A 52 -23.45 -11.54 -0.21
C GLU A 52 -24.17 -11.29 1.13
N ALA A 53 -24.72 -10.09 1.29
CA ALA A 53 -25.53 -9.68 2.42
C ALA A 53 -27.00 -9.58 2.01
N GLU A 54 -27.90 -9.87 2.94
CA GLU A 54 -29.32 -9.62 2.73
C GLU A 54 -29.62 -8.11 2.70
N ASP A 55 -30.56 -7.68 1.87
CA ASP A 55 -31.00 -6.28 1.83
C ASP A 55 -31.47 -5.74 3.20
N SER A 56 -31.97 -6.64 4.06
CA SER A 56 -32.47 -6.32 5.40
C SER A 56 -31.39 -5.73 6.33
N VAL A 57 -30.11 -5.97 6.04
CA VAL A 57 -28.99 -5.48 6.86
C VAL A 57 -28.40 -4.16 6.36
N LYS A 58 -28.93 -3.61 5.26
CA LYS A 58 -28.50 -2.32 4.70
C LYS A 58 -28.91 -1.15 5.60
N GLY A 59 -27.93 -0.35 6.01
CA GLY A 59 -28.11 0.89 6.75
C GLY A 59 -27.85 2.13 5.90
N ASP A 60 -27.51 3.23 6.58
CA ASP A 60 -27.24 4.52 5.94
C ASP A 60 -26.08 4.44 4.93
N LEU A 61 -26.17 5.27 3.88
CA LEU A 61 -25.06 5.51 2.97
C LEU A 61 -23.90 6.17 3.73
N ILE A 62 -22.71 5.56 3.64
CA ILE A 62 -21.45 6.13 4.12
C ILE A 62 -20.90 7.09 3.06
N GLY A 63 -20.91 6.67 1.81
CA GLY A 63 -20.36 7.41 0.69
C GLY A 63 -20.20 6.55 -0.55
N LYS A 64 -19.45 7.06 -1.53
CA LYS A 64 -19.07 6.33 -2.73
C LYS A 64 -17.56 6.29 -2.85
N VAL A 65 -17.01 5.18 -3.34
CA VAL A 65 -15.57 5.05 -3.63
C VAL A 65 -15.14 6.22 -4.50
N GLN A 66 -14.08 6.91 -4.09
CA GLN A 66 -13.58 8.10 -4.78
C GLN A 66 -12.46 7.76 -5.75
N ARG A 67 -11.57 6.85 -5.36
CA ARG A 67 -10.38 6.50 -6.15
C ARG A 67 -10.14 4.99 -6.09
N ASN A 68 -9.80 4.42 -7.23
CA ASN A 68 -9.12 3.12 -7.26
C ASN A 68 -7.61 3.39 -7.30
N ILE A 69 -6.88 2.91 -6.28
CA ILE A 69 -5.45 3.23 -6.10
C ILE A 69 -4.51 2.23 -6.76
N VAL A 70 -5.02 1.17 -7.40
CA VAL A 70 -4.19 0.19 -8.15
C VAL A 70 -3.37 0.88 -9.23
N ASP A 71 -3.93 1.91 -9.86
CA ASP A 71 -3.27 2.65 -10.94
C ASP A 71 -2.30 3.74 -10.43
N MET A 72 -2.31 4.04 -9.12
CA MET A 72 -1.56 5.15 -8.54
C MET A 72 -0.19 4.74 -7.98
N ASP A 73 0.16 3.46 -8.10
CA ASP A 73 1.32 2.77 -7.50
C ASP A 73 2.70 3.15 -8.11
N THR A 74 2.73 4.16 -8.98
CA THR A 74 3.98 4.69 -9.58
C THR A 74 4.50 5.96 -8.90
N ALA A 75 3.75 6.52 -7.94
CA ALA A 75 4.20 7.67 -7.17
C ALA A 75 4.95 7.21 -5.91
N GLU A 76 6.14 7.78 -5.66
CA GLU A 76 7.04 7.40 -4.55
C GLU A 76 6.40 7.44 -3.15
N GLU A 77 5.25 8.09 -2.97
CA GLU A 77 4.53 8.20 -1.69
C GLU A 77 3.00 8.13 -1.89
N LEU A 78 2.45 6.92 -2.03
CA LEU A 78 1.00 6.73 -2.05
C LEU A 78 0.42 6.79 -0.63
N ILE A 79 -0.38 7.82 -0.35
CA ILE A 79 -1.13 7.97 0.90
C ILE A 79 -2.58 7.57 0.65
N GLU A 80 -3.00 6.44 1.23
CA GLU A 80 -4.39 5.97 1.24
C GLU A 80 -5.27 6.93 2.06
N LYS A 81 -6.43 7.29 1.51
CA LYS A 81 -7.38 8.25 2.08
C LYS A 81 -8.77 7.62 2.21
N HIS A 82 -9.66 8.32 2.90
CA HIS A 82 -11.06 7.94 3.00
C HIS A 82 -11.68 7.77 1.60
N LEU A 83 -12.40 6.65 1.42
CA LEU A 83 -13.08 6.22 0.19
C LEU A 83 -12.14 5.79 -0.95
N ASP A 84 -10.87 5.55 -0.65
CA ASP A 84 -9.98 4.82 -1.56
C ASP A 84 -10.28 3.31 -1.50
N SER A 85 -10.14 2.65 -2.65
CA SER A 85 -10.16 1.19 -2.75
C SER A 85 -9.06 0.73 -3.69
N ASN A 86 -8.57 -0.50 -3.55
CA ASN A 86 -7.69 -1.13 -4.53
C ASN A 86 -8.43 -2.15 -5.42
N SER A 87 -9.76 -2.21 -5.39
CA SER A 87 -10.50 -3.22 -6.17
C SER A 87 -11.86 -2.74 -6.64
N LEU A 88 -12.52 -1.86 -5.88
CA LEU A 88 -13.78 -1.27 -6.29
C LEU A 88 -13.53 -0.11 -7.25
N PRO A 89 -14.33 0.02 -8.32
CA PRO A 89 -14.29 1.19 -9.17
C PRO A 89 -14.84 2.42 -8.42
N PRO A 90 -14.37 3.63 -8.78
CA PRO A 90 -14.96 4.86 -8.33
C PRO A 90 -16.47 4.91 -8.59
N GLY A 91 -17.23 5.44 -7.63
CA GLY A 91 -18.69 5.52 -7.68
C GLY A 91 -19.41 4.36 -6.98
N THR A 92 -18.71 3.27 -6.64
CA THR A 92 -19.28 2.15 -5.85
C THR A 92 -19.81 2.64 -4.51
N ALA A 93 -21.09 2.41 -4.22
CA ALA A 93 -21.72 2.88 -2.99
C ALA A 93 -21.36 1.98 -1.79
N LEU A 94 -21.11 2.62 -0.65
CA LEU A 94 -20.79 1.98 0.63
C LEU A 94 -21.85 2.33 1.67
N TYR A 95 -22.31 1.34 2.43
CA TYR A 95 -23.37 1.50 3.43
C TYR A 95 -22.95 0.91 4.78
N LYS A 96 -23.55 1.41 5.86
CA LYS A 96 -23.41 0.79 7.18
C LYS A 96 -24.10 -0.56 7.21
N HIS A 97 -23.56 -1.50 7.99
CA HIS A 97 -24.27 -2.75 8.32
C HIS A 97 -25.07 -2.55 9.62
N THR A 98 -26.38 -2.74 9.59
CA THR A 98 -27.26 -2.37 10.74
C THR A 98 -27.10 -3.26 11.98
N LYS A 99 -26.60 -4.49 11.81
CA LYS A 99 -26.47 -5.46 12.92
C LYS A 99 -25.05 -5.65 13.45
N ASN A 100 -24.02 -5.14 12.77
CA ASN A 100 -22.62 -5.41 13.11
C ASN A 100 -21.70 -4.27 12.66
N ASN A 101 -21.13 -3.54 13.62
CA ASN A 101 -20.29 -2.37 13.37
C ASN A 101 -18.89 -2.71 12.84
N ASN A 102 -18.49 -3.99 12.89
CA ASN A 102 -17.25 -4.43 12.26
C ASN A 102 -17.41 -4.61 10.74
N PHE A 103 -18.63 -4.52 10.22
CA PHE A 103 -18.93 -4.71 8.81
C PHE A 103 -19.45 -3.41 8.18
N ILE A 104 -19.09 -3.22 6.92
CA ILE A 104 -19.78 -2.32 6.02
C ILE A 104 -20.29 -3.12 4.83
N LEU A 105 -21.16 -2.52 4.03
CA LEU A 105 -21.65 -3.11 2.80
C LEU A 105 -21.13 -2.31 1.61
N TYR A 106 -20.83 -2.99 0.51
CA TYR A 106 -20.59 -2.37 -0.78
C TYR A 106 -21.56 -2.91 -1.82
N GLU A 107 -21.97 -2.06 -2.75
CA GLU A 107 -22.93 -2.40 -3.80
C GLU A 107 -22.23 -2.80 -5.09
N TRP A 108 -22.51 -4.00 -5.58
CA TRP A 108 -21.93 -4.53 -6.80
C TRP A 108 -22.98 -5.29 -7.60
N LYS A 109 -23.21 -4.88 -8.85
CA LYS A 109 -24.22 -5.50 -9.74
C LYS A 109 -25.59 -5.65 -9.06
N ASP A 110 -26.07 -4.54 -8.48
CA ASP A 110 -27.37 -4.44 -7.78
C ASP A 110 -27.54 -5.37 -6.55
N LYS A 111 -26.42 -5.86 -5.99
CA LYS A 111 -26.39 -6.67 -4.77
C LYS A 111 -25.46 -6.05 -3.73
N TYR A 112 -25.68 -6.38 -2.46
CA TYR A 112 -24.83 -5.95 -1.37
C TYR A 112 -23.88 -7.06 -0.93
N TYR A 113 -22.63 -6.70 -0.68
CA TYR A 113 -21.59 -7.61 -0.21
C TYR A 113 -20.93 -7.04 1.04
N ILE A 114 -20.41 -7.93 1.87
CA ILE A 114 -19.79 -7.56 3.15
C ILE A 114 -18.33 -7.16 2.92
N ALA A 115 -17.92 -6.04 3.52
CA ALA A 115 -16.53 -5.77 3.79
C ALA A 115 -16.28 -5.75 5.30
N GLU A 116 -15.23 -6.44 5.73
CA GLU A 116 -14.93 -6.69 7.15
C GLU A 116 -13.77 -5.82 7.62
N LYS A 117 -13.93 -5.19 8.79
CA LYS A 117 -12.90 -4.36 9.40
C LYS A 117 -11.61 -5.15 9.58
N LYS A 118 -10.51 -4.58 9.11
CA LYS A 118 -9.15 -5.02 9.42
C LYS A 118 -8.54 -3.97 10.34
N ASP A 119 -8.27 -4.41 11.56
CA ASP A 119 -7.45 -3.67 12.54
C ASP A 119 -5.97 -3.79 12.16
#